data_AF-A0A7X4H6C8-F1
#
_entry.id   AF-A0A7X4H6C8-F1
#
_cell.length_a   1.000
_cell.length_b   1.000
_cell.length_c   1.000
_cell.angle_alpha   90.00
_cell.angle_beta   90.00
_cell.angle_gamma   90.00
#
_symmetry.space_group_name_H-M   'P 1'
#
loop_
_entity.id
_entity.type
_entity.pdbx_description
1 polymer ?
#
loop_
_entity_poly.entity_id
_entity_poly.type
_entity_poly.pdbx_seq_one_letter_code
_entity_poly.pdbx_strand_id
1 'polypeptide(L)'
;MLNAVWPALDLPAAALDAVQLVGEGALPSYFDVTGLAAASVGAAALAVRELMLAQGAAPGRVVVDRRLASMWFSWSIDPVGWERPPLWDAVAGDYPTADGWIRLHTNAPHHRAAALSVLGCAA
;
A
#
# COMPACT_ATOMS: atom_id res chain seq x y z
N MET A 1 1.96 -2.15 14.74
CA MET A 1 1.07 -1.17 14.08
C MET A 1 -0.43 -1.51 14.20
N LEU A 2 -0.87 -2.78 14.13
CA LEU A 2 -2.29 -3.13 14.27
C LEU A 2 -2.95 -2.63 15.58
N ASN A 3 -2.23 -2.74 16.71
CA ASN A 3 -2.67 -2.20 18.01
C ASN A 3 -2.83 -0.68 18.04
N ALA A 4 -2.33 0.05 17.03
CA ALA A 4 -2.57 1.48 16.88
C ALA A 4 -3.70 1.75 15.87
N VAL A 5 -3.73 1.01 14.75
CA VAL A 5 -4.75 1.16 13.69
C VAL A 5 -6.14 0.82 14.22
N TRP A 6 -6.29 -0.30 14.93
CA TRP A 6 -7.61 -0.79 15.34
C TRP A 6 -8.31 0.13 16.34
N PRO A 7 -7.65 0.59 17.44
CA PRO A 7 -8.29 1.56 18.34
C PRO A 7 -8.54 2.91 17.67
N ALA A 8 -7.74 3.32 16.69
CA ALA A 8 -7.97 4.55 15.93
C ALA A 8 -9.22 4.51 15.04
N LEU A 9 -9.82 3.32 14.84
CA LEU A 9 -11.11 3.14 14.17
C LEU A 9 -12.28 3.08 15.18
N ASP A 10 -12.03 3.34 16.47
CA ASP A 10 -13.01 3.24 17.56
C ASP A 10 -13.64 1.83 17.69
N LEU A 11 -12.87 0.79 17.40
CA LEU A 11 -13.32 -0.61 17.44
C LEU A 11 -12.90 -1.33 18.74
N PRO A 12 -13.66 -2.36 19.19
CA PRO A 12 -13.39 -3.03 20.47
C PRO A 12 -12.01 -3.71 20.50
N ALA A 13 -11.17 -3.36 21.47
CA ALA A 13 -9.81 -3.89 21.59
C ALA A 13 -9.77 -5.41 21.83
N ALA A 14 -10.80 -5.99 22.44
CA ALA A 14 -10.89 -7.43 22.69
C ALA A 14 -10.83 -8.28 21.40
N ALA A 15 -11.21 -7.71 20.26
CA ALA A 15 -11.14 -8.41 18.97
C ALA A 15 -9.69 -8.66 18.51
N LEU A 16 -8.71 -7.88 19.00
CA LEU A 16 -7.30 -8.00 18.60
C LEU A 16 -6.69 -9.36 18.94
N ASP A 17 -7.16 -10.01 20.00
CA ASP A 17 -6.69 -11.35 20.41
C ASP A 17 -7.00 -12.43 19.38
N ALA A 18 -7.92 -12.16 18.44
CA ALA A 18 -8.23 -13.06 17.35
C ALA A 18 -7.23 -13.00 16.19
N VAL A 19 -6.32 -12.01 16.17
CA VAL A 19 -5.37 -11.79 15.06
C VAL A 19 -4.01 -12.38 15.37
N GLN A 20 -3.52 -13.21 14.45
CA GLN A 20 -2.17 -13.75 14.46
C GLN A 20 -1.40 -13.24 13.24
N LEU A 21 -0.30 -12.52 13.47
CA LEU A 21 0.65 -12.16 12.42
C LEU A 21 1.69 -13.28 12.26
N VAL A 22 1.88 -13.75 11.04
CA VAL A 22 2.87 -14.79 10.68
C VAL A 22 3.78 -14.32 9.55
N GLY A 23 4.84 -15.07 9.29
CA GLY A 23 5.81 -14.77 8.23
C GLY A 23 6.92 -13.80 8.64
N GLU A 24 7.93 -13.71 7.79
CA GLU A 24 9.16 -12.95 8.02
C GLU A 24 9.47 -12.01 6.84
N GLY A 25 10.41 -11.08 7.08
CA GLY A 25 10.86 -10.08 6.11
C GLY A 25 10.13 -8.75 6.20
N ALA A 26 10.71 -7.74 5.54
CA ALA A 26 10.16 -6.40 5.43
C ALA A 26 10.57 -5.77 4.09
N LEU A 27 9.77 -4.82 3.61
CA LEU A 27 10.14 -3.99 2.46
C LEU A 27 11.32 -3.09 2.82
N PRO A 28 12.27 -2.85 1.89
CA PRO A 28 13.41 -1.95 2.12
C PRO A 28 12.92 -0.49 2.06
N SER A 29 12.31 -0.03 3.15
CA SER A 29 11.76 1.31 3.27
C SER A 29 12.27 1.96 4.55
N TYR A 30 12.42 3.28 4.51
CA TYR A 30 12.73 4.08 5.69
C TYR A 30 11.58 4.09 6.72
N PHE A 31 10.36 3.84 6.25
CA PHE A 31 9.17 3.71 7.09
C PHE A 31 8.73 2.25 7.20
N ASP A 32 7.99 1.92 8.26
CA ASP A 32 7.43 0.58 8.50
C ASP A 32 6.25 0.26 7.55
N VAL A 33 6.53 0.19 6.24
CA VAL A 33 5.52 -0.10 5.20
C VAL A 33 5.00 -1.52 5.35
N THR A 34 5.84 -2.48 5.74
CA THR A 34 5.40 -3.86 6.00
C THR A 34 4.46 -3.94 7.19
N GLY A 35 4.76 -3.24 8.29
CA GLY A 35 3.86 -3.14 9.43
C GLY A 35 2.54 -2.47 9.07
N LEU A 36 2.57 -1.42 8.22
CA LEU A 36 1.37 -0.77 7.70
C LEU A 36 0.53 -1.70 6.84
N ALA A 37 1.14 -2.42 5.91
CA ALA A 37 0.45 -3.38 5.06
C ALA A 37 -0.20 -4.50 5.89
N ALA A 38 0.55 -5.13 6.79
CA ALA A 38 0.03 -6.19 7.65
C ALA A 38 -1.08 -5.70 8.60
N ALA A 39 -0.94 -4.50 9.17
CA ALA A 39 -1.96 -3.91 10.02
C ALA A 39 -3.24 -3.56 9.25
N SER A 40 -3.12 -3.02 8.03
CA SER A 40 -4.27 -2.67 7.19
C SER A 40 -5.07 -3.91 6.78
N VAL A 41 -4.37 -4.96 6.31
CA VAL A 41 -4.99 -6.24 5.98
C VAL A 41 -5.59 -6.90 7.23
N GLY A 42 -4.89 -6.87 8.36
CA GLY A 42 -5.37 -7.41 9.63
C GLY A 42 -6.61 -6.71 10.16
N ALA A 43 -6.68 -5.38 10.08
CA ALA A 43 -7.86 -4.62 10.47
C ALA A 43 -9.06 -4.95 9.56
N ALA A 44 -8.88 -4.99 8.24
CA ALA A 44 -9.95 -5.35 7.31
C ALA A 44 -10.47 -6.78 7.56
N ALA A 45 -9.57 -7.75 7.70
CA ALA A 45 -9.94 -9.14 7.97
C ALA A 45 -10.61 -9.31 9.34
N LEU A 46 -10.16 -8.57 10.36
CA LEU A 46 -10.79 -8.57 11.68
C LEU A 46 -12.19 -7.95 11.63
N ALA A 47 -12.40 -6.86 10.89
CA ALA A 47 -13.73 -6.28 10.71
C ALA A 47 -14.69 -7.25 10.01
N VAL A 48 -14.22 -7.99 9.00
CA VAL A 48 -15.01 -9.06 8.34
C VAL A 48 -15.37 -10.16 9.34
N ARG A 49 -14.43 -10.59 10.18
CA ARG A 49 -14.70 -11.57 11.24
C ARG A 49 -15.78 -11.07 12.21
N GLU A 50 -15.68 -9.83 12.69
CA GLU A 50 -16.69 -9.25 13.59
C GLU A 50 -18.08 -9.20 12.94
N LEU A 51 -18.15 -8.86 11.65
CA LEU A 51 -19.39 -8.89 10.89
C LEU A 51 -19.97 -10.32 10.81
N MET A 52 -19.14 -11.33 10.53
CA MET A 52 -19.57 -12.72 10.48
C MET A 52 -20.09 -13.21 11.85
N LEU A 53 -19.42 -12.84 12.94
CA LEU A 53 -19.85 -13.13 14.30
C LEU A 53 -21.22 -12.51 14.60
N ALA A 54 -21.42 -11.25 14.24
CA ALA A 54 -22.70 -10.57 14.39
C ALA A 54 -23.84 -11.23 13.58
N GLN A 55 -23.49 -11.95 12.52
CA GLN A 55 -24.44 -12.73 11.70
C GLN A 55 -24.61 -14.19 12.18
N GLY A 56 -24.01 -14.57 13.31
CA GLY A 56 -24.18 -15.89 13.93
C GLY A 56 -23.14 -16.93 13.50
N ALA A 57 -22.06 -16.53 12.81
CA ALA A 57 -20.95 -17.44 12.55
C ALA A 57 -20.20 -17.79 13.85
N ALA A 58 -19.53 -18.95 13.86
CA ALA A 58 -18.66 -19.32 14.97
C ALA A 58 -17.41 -18.42 15.05
N PRO A 59 -16.84 -18.21 16.24
CA PRO A 59 -15.59 -17.44 16.39
C PRO A 59 -14.44 -18.08 15.64
N GLY A 60 -13.87 -17.34 14.68
CA GLY A 60 -12.67 -17.73 13.94
C GLY A 60 -11.41 -17.02 14.44
N ARG A 61 -10.23 -17.44 13.95
CA ARG A 61 -8.99 -16.66 14.02
C ARG A 61 -8.76 -15.93 12.70
N VAL A 62 -8.11 -14.78 12.75
CA VAL A 62 -7.55 -14.08 11.59
C VAL A 62 -6.06 -14.33 11.55
N VAL A 63 -5.57 -14.89 10.46
CA VAL A 63 -4.12 -15.09 10.24
C VAL A 63 -3.68 -14.21 9.10
N VAL A 64 -2.72 -13.32 9.34
CA VAL A 64 -2.15 -12.43 8.32
C VAL A 64 -0.69 -12.77 8.15
N ASP A 65 -0.32 -13.21 6.95
CA ASP A 65 1.09 -13.34 6.57
C ASP A 65 1.63 -11.97 6.15
N ARG A 66 2.64 -11.46 6.86
CA ARG A 66 3.21 -10.13 6.61
C ARG A 66 3.93 -10.02 5.26
N ARG A 67 4.48 -11.12 4.75
CA ARG A 67 5.20 -11.13 3.47
C ARG A 67 4.19 -11.05 2.34
N LEU A 68 3.10 -11.81 2.43
CA LEU A 68 1.98 -11.72 1.48
C LEU A 68 1.31 -10.34 1.53
N ALA A 69 1.08 -9.78 2.72
CA ALA A 69 0.55 -8.43 2.86
C ALA A 69 1.48 -7.38 2.21
N SER A 70 2.80 -7.53 2.36
CA SER A 70 3.77 -6.64 1.72
C SER A 70 3.75 -6.76 0.19
N MET A 71 3.54 -7.96 -0.36
CA MET A 71 3.44 -8.17 -1.81
C MET A 71 2.22 -7.48 -2.41
N TRP A 72 1.09 -7.43 -1.68
CA TRP A 72 -0.09 -6.65 -2.09
C TRP A 72 0.17 -5.14 -2.22
N PHE A 73 1.14 -4.61 -1.47
CA PHE A 73 1.57 -3.20 -1.55
C PHE A 73 2.62 -2.95 -2.65
N SER A 74 3.00 -3.99 -3.39
CA SER A 74 3.90 -3.90 -4.55
C SER A 74 3.08 -3.90 -5.84
N TRP A 75 3.02 -5.01 -6.57
CA TRP A 75 2.24 -5.16 -7.79
C TRP A 75 1.15 -6.22 -7.58
N SER A 76 -0.06 -5.93 -8.05
CA SER A 76 -1.21 -6.83 -7.96
C SER A 76 -1.41 -7.74 -9.19
N ILE A 77 -0.50 -7.66 -10.18
CA ILE A 77 -0.59 -8.40 -11.43
C ILE A 77 0.74 -9.06 -11.79
N ASP A 78 0.64 -10.32 -12.23
CA ASP A 78 1.72 -11.07 -12.87
C ASP A 78 1.40 -11.17 -14.37
N PRO A 79 2.22 -10.59 -15.26
CA PRO A 79 1.92 -10.55 -16.67
C PRO A 79 2.16 -11.92 -17.34
N VAL A 80 1.19 -12.43 -18.09
CA VAL A 80 1.29 -13.68 -18.85
C VAL A 80 1.38 -13.39 -20.34
N GLY A 81 2.56 -13.58 -20.93
CA GLY A 81 2.78 -13.36 -22.37
C GLY A 81 2.96 -11.91 -22.80
N TRP A 82 3.16 -10.98 -21.85
CA TRP A 82 3.47 -9.58 -22.11
C TRP A 82 4.43 -9.04 -21.04
N GLU A 83 5.03 -7.88 -21.30
CA GLU A 83 5.90 -7.19 -20.34
C GLU A 83 5.16 -5.98 -19.76
N ARG A 84 5.31 -5.76 -18.46
CA ARG A 84 4.75 -4.58 -17.81
C ARG A 84 5.40 -3.32 -18.38
N PRO A 85 4.61 -2.27 -18.70
CA PRO A 85 5.19 -1.00 -19.06
C PRO A 85 6.01 -0.45 -17.89
N PRO A 86 6.98 0.44 -18.17
CA PRO A 86 7.68 1.18 -17.12
C PRO A 86 6.70 1.84 -16.16
N LEU A 87 7.00 1.79 -14.86
CA LEU A 87 6.16 2.40 -13.82
C LEU A 87 6.05 3.92 -13.99
N TRP A 88 7.11 4.52 -14.54
CA TRP A 88 7.25 5.96 -14.75
C TRP A 88 7.57 6.22 -16.23
N ASP A 89 7.02 7.29 -16.79
CA ASP A 89 7.47 7.75 -18.10
C ASP A 89 8.90 8.32 -18.04
N ALA A 90 9.49 8.61 -19.20
CA ALA A 90 10.89 9.01 -19.33
C ALA A 90 11.29 10.29 -18.59
N VAL A 91 10.34 11.18 -18.27
CA VAL A 91 10.61 12.45 -17.55
C VAL A 91 9.93 12.53 -16.19
N ALA A 92 9.28 11.46 -15.74
CA ALA A 92 8.79 11.38 -14.37
C ALA A 92 9.95 11.12 -13.40
N GLY A 93 10.01 11.89 -12.32
CA GLY A 93 11.10 11.78 -11.35
C GLY A 93 11.26 13.00 -10.47
N ASP A 94 12.29 12.94 -9.61
CA ASP A 94 12.68 14.03 -8.71
C ASP A 94 13.79 14.88 -9.35
N TYR A 95 13.59 16.20 -9.41
CA TYR A 95 14.49 17.17 -10.03
C TYR A 95 14.91 18.25 -9.03
N PRO A 96 16.21 18.61 -8.98
CA PRO A 96 16.66 19.71 -8.15
C PRO A 96 16.21 21.06 -8.74
N THR A 97 15.84 21.99 -7.88
CA THR A 97 15.53 23.39 -8.20
C THR A 97 16.51 24.33 -7.50
N ALA A 98 16.33 25.65 -7.66
CA ALA A 98 17.18 26.64 -7.01
C ALA A 98 17.12 26.60 -5.46
N ASP A 99 16.01 26.11 -4.91
CA ASP A 99 15.65 26.18 -3.49
C ASP A 99 15.16 24.85 -2.90
N GLY A 100 15.20 23.76 -3.68
CA GLY A 100 14.70 22.48 -3.23
C GLY A 100 14.63 21.43 -4.33
N TRP A 101 13.57 20.62 -4.27
CA TRP A 101 13.30 19.53 -5.20
C TRP A 101 11.83 19.53 -5.59
N ILE A 102 11.55 19.20 -6.84
CA ILE A 102 10.21 18.96 -7.35
C ILE A 102 10.10 17.53 -7.89
N ARG A 103 8.92 16.94 -7.81
CA ARG A 103 8.60 15.67 -8.49
C ARG A 103 7.72 15.93 -9.70
N LEU A 104 8.16 15.54 -10.88
CA LEU A 104 7.33 15.52 -12.08
C LEU A 104 6.51 14.22 -12.12
N HIS A 105 5.18 14.36 -12.22
CA HIS A 105 4.25 13.23 -12.35
C HIS A 105 3.61 13.21 -13.75
N THR A 106 4.34 12.68 -14.71
CA THR A 106 4.07 12.83 -16.15
C THR A 106 3.52 11.57 -16.83
N ASN A 107 3.15 10.54 -16.06
CA ASN A 107 2.67 9.25 -16.56
C ASN A 107 1.45 9.36 -17.51
N ALA A 108 0.69 10.45 -17.41
CA ALA A 108 -0.35 10.78 -18.37
C ALA A 108 0.21 11.68 -19.49
N PRO A 109 0.02 11.37 -20.78
CA PRO A 109 0.62 12.14 -21.89
C PRO A 109 0.34 13.65 -21.84
N HIS A 110 -0.84 14.06 -21.39
CA HIS A 110 -1.19 15.49 -21.26
C HIS A 110 -0.50 16.16 -20.07
N HIS A 111 -0.17 15.43 -18.99
CA HIS A 111 0.68 15.95 -17.91
C HIS A 111 2.12 16.16 -18.41
N ARG A 112 2.65 15.19 -19.18
CA ARG A 112 3.98 15.33 -19.80
C ARG A 112 4.04 16.55 -20.72
N ALA A 113 3.07 16.73 -21.60
CA ALA A 113 3.00 17.89 -22.49
C ALA A 113 2.94 19.21 -21.73
N ALA A 114 2.14 19.28 -20.65
CA ALA A 114 2.04 20.47 -19.82
C ALA A 114 3.38 20.80 -19.13
N ALA A 115 4.05 19.79 -18.55
CA ALA A 115 5.35 19.96 -17.92
C ALA A 115 6.42 20.48 -18.90
N LEU A 116 6.51 19.87 -20.09
CA LEU A 116 7.48 20.27 -21.11
C LEU A 116 7.20 21.67 -21.67
N SER A 117 5.93 22.02 -21.86
CA SER A 117 5.51 23.36 -22.30
C SER A 117 5.93 24.45 -21.31
N VAL A 118 5.65 24.27 -20.02
CA VAL A 118 6.03 25.24 -18.97
C VAL A 118 7.54 25.37 -18.84
N LEU A 119 8.27 24.27 -19.00
CA LEU A 119 9.74 24.25 -18.93
C LEU A 119 10.43 24.69 -20.24
N GLY A 120 9.66 24.93 -21.31
CA GLY A 120 10.21 25.30 -22.61
C GLY A 120 11.03 24.18 -23.28
N CYS A 121 10.74 22.92 -22.97
CA CYS A 121 11.41 21.75 -23.53
C CYS A 121 10.61 21.15 -24.70
N ALA A 122 11.32 20.58 -25.68
CA ALA A 122 10.68 19.82 -26.75
C ALA A 122 10.08 18.50 -26.23
N ALA A 123 9.01 18.04 -26.90
CA ALA A 123 8.30 16.79 -26.60
C ALA A 123 9.07 15.52 -26.99
#